data_AF-A0A031JV03-F1
#
_entry.id   AF-A0A031JV03-F1
#
_cell.length_a   1.000
_cell.length_b   1.000
_cell.length_c   1.000
_cell.angle_alpha   90.00
_cell.angle_beta   90.00
_cell.angle_gamma   90.00
#
_symmetry.space_group_name_H-M   'P 1'
#
loop_
_entity.id
_entity.type
_entity.pdbx_description
1 polymer ?
#
loop_
_entity_poly.entity_id
_entity_poly.type
_entity_poly.pdbx_seq_one_letter_code
_entity_poly.pdbx_strand_id
1 'polypeptide(L)' 'MKTACLAMAVLALAACSKSDTAPGPDGVTRGEARALDEAAAMLDERRPPAEAVAPAEAQASEAAQ' A
#
# COMPACT_ATOMS: atom_id res chain seq x y z
N MET A 1 1.77 35.67 -26.11
CA MET A 1 3.03 34.89 -25.97
C MET A 1 3.33 34.54 -24.51
N LYS A 2 3.41 35.52 -23.59
CA LYS A 2 3.64 35.28 -22.14
C LYS A 2 2.65 34.30 -21.48
N THR A 3 1.37 34.37 -21.84
CA THR A 3 0.31 33.48 -21.32
C THR A 3 0.49 32.02 -21.75
N ALA A 4 0.96 31.78 -22.97
CA ALA A 4 1.23 30.44 -23.47
C ALA A 4 2.40 29.77 -22.73
N CYS A 5 3.47 30.54 -22.44
CA CYS A 5 4.59 30.04 -21.63
C CYS A 5 4.15 29.68 -20.20
N LEU A 6 3.25 30.47 -19.60
CA LEU A 6 2.75 30.22 -18.26
C LEU A 6 1.91 28.93 -18.19
N ALA A 7 1.04 28.70 -19.19
CA ALA A 7 0.24 27.48 -19.29
C ALA A 7 1.12 26.23 -19.45
N MET A 8 2.19 26.32 -20.24
CA MET A 8 3.14 25.23 -20.48
C MET A 8 3.93 24.86 -19.21
N ALA A 9 4.31 25.86 -18.41
CA ALA A 9 5.00 25.63 -17.13
C ALA A 9 4.11 24.92 -16.10
N VAL A 10 2.82 25.25 -16.02
CA VAL A 10 1.87 24.59 -15.10
C VAL A 10 1.65 23.12 -15.49
N LEU A 11 1.56 22.81 -16.78
CA LEU A 11 1.45 21.43 -17.28
C LEU A 11 2.71 20.61 -16.99
N ALA A 12 3.90 21.22 -17.08
CA ALA A 12 5.16 20.56 -16.75
C ALA A 12 5.27 20.24 -15.24
N LEU A 13 4.75 21.09 -14.35
CA LEU A 13 4.70 20.81 -12.91
C LEU A 13 3.72 19.68 -12.56
N ALA A 14 2.61 19.53 -13.30
CA ALA A 14 1.69 18.42 -13.13
C ALA A 14 2.32 17.06 -13.53
N ALA A 15 3.30 17.07 -14.44
CA ALA A 15 4.07 15.89 -14.80
C ALA A 15 5.10 15.48 -13.73
N CYS A 16 5.43 16.36 -12.77
CA CYS A 16 6.17 16.01 -11.56
C CYS A 16 5.29 15.39 -10.46
N SER A 17 4.13 14.81 -10.83
CA SER A 17 3.32 14.03 -9.89
C SER A 17 4.14 12.91 -9.26
N LYS A 18 3.90 12.72 -7.95
CA LYS A 18 4.48 11.71 -7.06
C LYS A 18 4.64 10.37 -7.78
N SER A 19 5.89 10.00 -8.10
CA SER A 19 6.21 8.69 -8.67
C SER A 19 5.68 7.59 -7.74
N ASP A 20 5.25 6.46 -8.30
CA ASP A 20 4.75 5.31 -7.51
C ASP A 20 5.75 4.78 -6.48
N THR A 21 7.04 5.13 -6.64
CA THR A 21 8.17 4.77 -5.76
C THR A 21 8.41 5.78 -4.63
N ALA A 22 7.72 6.93 -4.63
CA ALA A 22 7.87 7.89 -3.53
C ALA A 22 7.07 7.39 -2.31
N PRO A 23 7.67 7.37 -1.10
CA PRO A 23 6.98 6.89 0.09
C PRO A 23 5.67 7.65 0.36
N GLY A 24 4.63 6.90 0.64
CA GLY A 24 3.34 7.36 1.14
C GLY A 24 3.38 7.73 2.62
N PRO A 25 2.25 8.16 3.20
CA PRO A 25 2.18 8.59 4.60
C PRO A 25 2.59 7.49 5.59
N ASP A 26 2.33 6.23 5.27
CA ASP A 26 2.65 5.07 6.10
C ASP A 26 4.08 4.54 5.86
N GLY A 27 4.91 5.28 5.12
CA GLY A 27 6.28 4.87 4.78
C GLY A 27 6.37 3.83 3.66
N VAL A 28 5.25 3.33 3.16
CA VAL A 28 5.18 2.41 1.99
C VAL A 28 4.88 3.16 0.71
N THR A 29 5.46 2.70 -0.39
CA THR A 29 5.18 3.17 -1.74
C THR A 29 3.81 2.68 -2.22
N ARG A 30 3.26 3.28 -3.29
CA ARG A 30 1.99 2.80 -3.87
C ARG A 30 2.12 1.37 -4.40
N GLY A 31 3.28 1.05 -4.98
CA GLY A 31 3.59 -0.30 -5.47
C GLY A 31 3.60 -1.33 -4.33
N GLU A 32 4.23 -1.00 -3.21
CA GLU A 32 4.25 -1.85 -2.02
C GLU A 32 2.86 -2.03 -1.40
N ALA A 33 2.07 -0.96 -1.27
CA ALA A 33 0.71 -1.05 -0.76
C ALA A 33 -0.15 -1.99 -1.62
N ARG A 34 -0.07 -1.88 -2.95
CA ARG A 34 -0.79 -2.77 -3.88
C ARG A 34 -0.36 -4.23 -3.73
N ALA A 35 0.93 -4.49 -3.56
CA ALA A 35 1.44 -5.85 -3.35
C ALA A 35 0.97 -6.46 -2.01
N LEU A 36 0.89 -5.64 -0.96
CA LEU A 36 0.34 -6.06 0.33
C LEU A 36 -1.17 -6.36 0.24
N ASP A 37 -1.94 -5.55 -0.47
CA ASP A 37 -3.37 -5.78 -0.69
C ASP A 37 -3.63 -7.07 -1.48
N GLU A 38 -2.82 -7.34 -2.51
CA GLU A 38 -2.90 -8.58 -3.28
C GLU A 38 -2.60 -9.81 -2.41
N ALA A 39 -1.56 -9.73 -1.57
CA ALA A 39 -1.24 -10.78 -0.63
C ALA A 39 -2.37 -11.01 0.39
N ALA A 40 -2.99 -9.95 0.90
CA ALA A 40 -4.14 -10.05 1.80
C ALA A 40 -5.35 -10.71 1.12
N ALA A 41 -5.64 -10.35 -0.14
CA ALA A 41 -6.71 -10.97 -0.91
C ALA A 41 -6.50 -12.49 -1.06
N MET A 42 -5.27 -12.94 -1.32
CA MET A 42 -4.94 -14.37 -1.40
C MET A 42 -5.16 -15.12 -0.08
N LEU A 43 -4.99 -14.45 1.07
CA LEU A 43 -5.27 -15.03 2.39
C LEU A 43 -6.78 -15.09 2.65
N ASP A 44 -7.53 -14.07 2.24
CA ASP A 44 -8.98 -14.03 2.37
C ASP A 44 -9.67 -15.12 1.54
N GLU A 45 -9.17 -15.41 0.33
CA GLU A 45 -9.62 -16.55 -0.48
C GLU A 45 -9.44 -17.90 0.23
N ARG A 46 -8.44 -17.98 1.12
CA ARG A 46 -8.08 -19.19 1.87
C ARG A 46 -8.52 -19.10 3.33
N ARG A 47 -9.48 -18.23 3.65
CA ARG A 47 -9.89 -17.99 5.03
C ARG A 47 -10.37 -19.30 5.67
N PRO A 48 -9.70 -19.77 6.74
CA PRO A 48 -10.12 -20.99 7.43
C PRO A 48 -11.47 -20.76 8.12
N PRO A 49 -12.24 -21.83 8.39
CA PRO A 49 -13.49 -21.70 9.11
C PRO A 49 -13.24 -21.18 10.54
N ALA A 50 -14.22 -20.48 11.11
CA ALA A 50 -14.02 -19.69 12.33
C ALA A 50 -13.55 -20.53 13.53
N GLU A 51 -13.89 -21.82 13.56
CA GLU A 51 -13.50 -22.74 14.63
C GLU A 51 -12.01 -23.13 14.56
N ALA A 52 -11.37 -22.95 13.40
CA ALA A 52 -9.95 -23.23 13.19
C ALA A 52 -9.04 -22.04 13.56
N VAL A 53 -9.61 -20.86 13.87
CA VAL A 53 -8.85 -19.69 14.30
C VAL A 53 -8.78 -19.70 15.83
N ALA A 54 -7.64 -20.13 16.38
CA ALA A 54 -7.40 -20.08 17.82
C ALA A 54 -7.31 -18.62 18.31
N PRO A 55 -7.79 -18.29 19.52
CA PRO A 55 -7.60 -16.97 20.11
C PRO A 55 -6.12 -16.60 20.20
N ALA A 56 -5.78 -15.38 19.79
CA ALA A 56 -4.40 -14.89 19.67
C ALA A 56 -3.59 -14.98 20.98
N GLU A 57 -4.26 -15.01 22.14
CA GLU A 57 -3.65 -15.17 23.47
C GLU A 57 -2.94 -16.52 23.64
N ALA A 58 -3.39 -17.57 22.96
CA ALA A 58 -2.78 -18.90 23.03
C ALA A 58 -1.50 -19.02 22.18
N GLN A 59 -1.37 -18.24 21.10
CA GLN A 59 -0.26 -18.38 20.15
C GLN A 59 0.98 -17.53 20.52
N ALA A 60 0.79 -16.43 21.28
CA ALA A 60 1.90 -15.59 21.73
C ALA A 60 2.82 -16.28 22.77
N SER A 61 2.31 -17.27 23.50
CA SER A 61 3.09 -18.03 24.49
C SER A 61 3.94 -19.16 23.87
N GLU A 62 3.67 -19.53 22.62
CA GLU A 62 4.37 -20.63 21.93
C GLU A 62 5.51 -20.11 21.03
N ALA A 63 5.39 -18.89 20.50
CA ALA A 63 6.45 -18.24 19.73
C ALA A 63 7.60 -17.64 20.58
N ALA A 64 7.45 -17.63 21.91
CA ALA A 64 8.43 -17.15 22.87
C ALA A 64 9.25 -18.27 23.55
N GLN A 65 9.04 -19.54 23.15
CA GLN A 65 9.79 -20.71 23.61
C GLN A 65 10.81 -21.18 22.58
#